data_AF-A0A8J2KMG4-F1
#
_entry.id   AF-A0A8J2KMG4-F1
#
_cell.length_a   1.000
_cell.length_b   1.000
_cell.length_c   1.000
_cell.angle_alpha   90.00
_cell.angle_beta   90.00
_cell.angle_gamma   90.00
#
_symmetry.space_group_name_H-M   'P 1'
#
loop_
_entity.id
_entity.type
_entity.pdbx_description
1 polymer ?
#
loop_
_entity_poly.entity_id
_entity_poly.type
_entity_poly.pdbx_seq_one_letter_code
_entity_poly.pdbx_strand_id
1 'polypeptide(L)' 'MAAPSLYELELLGEFRVRMKDLDLNEFLNSDMELLRWIRARENNLDQAERMLRR' A
#
# COMPACT_ATOMS: atom_id res chain seq x y z
N MET A 1 13.26 7.97 1.15
CA MET A 1 12.36 7.28 2.10
C MET A 1 13.20 6.37 2.95
N ALA A 2 12.87 6.20 4.25
CA ALA A 2 13.50 5.18 5.07
C ALA A 2 13.18 3.79 4.50
N ALA A 3 14.14 2.87 4.59
CA ALA A 3 13.94 1.48 4.21
C ALA A 3 12.74 0.89 4.98
N PRO A 4 11.88 0.08 4.33
CA PRO A 4 10.76 -0.54 5.01
C PRO A 4 11.23 -1.53 6.06
N SER A 5 10.56 -1.54 7.21
CA SER A 5 10.71 -2.60 8.21
C SER A 5 10.11 -3.91 7.71
N LEU A 6 10.47 -5.04 8.35
CA LEU A 6 9.86 -6.34 8.03
C LEU A 6 8.33 -6.30 8.15
N TYR A 7 7.82 -5.59 9.15
CA TYR A 7 6.38 -5.38 9.34
C TYR A 7 5.74 -4.62 8.17
N GLU A 8 6.40 -3.57 7.67
CA GLU A 8 5.88 -2.82 6.51
C GLU A 8 5.92 -3.65 5.22
N LEU A 9 6.87 -4.57 5.08
CA LEU A 9 6.91 -5.51 3.94
C LEU A 9 5.77 -6.52 4.00
N GLU A 10 5.41 -7.02 5.18
CA GLU A 10 4.24 -7.88 5.37
C GLU A 10 2.95 -7.15 5.00
N LEU A 11 2.78 -5.92 5.50
CA LEU A 11 1.63 -5.07 5.18
C LEU A 11 1.55 -4.75 3.69
N LEU A 12 2.69 -4.49 3.05
CA LEU A 12 2.75 -4.26 1.61
C LEU A 12 2.27 -5.47 0.82
N GLY A 13 2.66 -6.68 1.23
CA GLY A 13 2.20 -7.93 0.63
C GLY A 13 0.68 -8.09 0.75
N GLU A 14 0.13 -7.87 1.94
CA GLU A 14 -1.31 -7.94 2.17
C GLU A 14 -2.06 -6.86 1.36
N PHE A 15 -1.55 -5.63 1.36
CA PHE A 15 -2.14 -4.53 0.62
C PHE A 15 -2.15 -4.79 -0.89
N ARG A 16 -1.07 -5.34 -1.45
CA ARG A 16 -1.03 -5.76 -2.86
C ARG A 16 -2.11 -6.78 -3.21
N VAL A 17 -2.39 -7.74 -2.32
CA VAL A 17 -3.46 -8.72 -2.53
C VAL A 17 -4.84 -8.05 -2.51
N ARG A 18 -5.08 -7.15 -1.55
CA ARG A 18 -6.34 -6.40 -1.42
C ARG A 18 -6.61 -5.46 -2.59
N MET A 19 -5.56 -4.96 -3.22
CA MET A 19 -5.63 -4.00 -4.34
C MET A 19 -5.56 -4.68 -5.71
N LYS A 20 -5.48 -6.02 -5.78
CA LYS A 20 -5.32 -6.76 -7.04
C LYS A 20 -6.50 -6.61 -8.00
N ASP A 21 -7.67 -6.30 -7.48
CA ASP A 21 -8.89 -6.04 -8.25
C ASP A 21 -8.96 -4.62 -8.81
N LEU A 22 -8.12 -3.71 -8.33
CA LEU A 22 -8.01 -2.34 -8.83
C LEU A 22 -6.96 -2.29 -9.94
N ASP A 23 -7.36 -1.78 -11.10
CA ASP A 23 -6.46 -1.58 -12.24
C ASP A 23 -5.62 -0.30 -12.02
N LEU A 24 -4.71 -0.38 -11.05
CA LEU A 24 -3.74 0.66 -10.76
C LEU A 24 -2.70 0.72 -11.87
N ASN A 25 -2.40 1.93 -12.36
CA ASN A 25 -1.28 2.11 -13.28
C ASN A 25 0.05 1.66 -12.65
N GLU A 26 1.04 1.35 -13.49
CA GLU A 26 2.32 0.78 -13.07
C GLU A 26 3.05 1.65 -12.01
N PHE A 27 2.87 2.98 -12.08
CA PHE A 27 3.43 3.92 -11.12
C PHE A 27 2.81 3.75 -9.72
N LEU A 28 1.48 3.70 -9.64
CA LEU A 28 0.73 3.52 -8.38
C LEU A 28 0.88 2.12 -7.80
N ASN A 29 1.18 1.13 -8.63
CA ASN A 29 1.42 -0.25 -8.21
C ASN A 29 2.88 -0.52 -7.79
N SER A 30 3.74 0.52 -7.78
CA SER A 30 5.11 0.41 -7.29
C SER A 30 5.15 0.23 -5.77
N ASP A 31 6.09 -0.57 -5.27
CA ASP A 31 6.24 -0.81 -3.82
C ASP A 31 6.40 0.48 -3.03
N MET A 32 7.17 1.43 -3.58
CA MET A 32 7.43 2.72 -2.95
C MET A 32 6.17 3.57 -2.80
N GLU A 33 5.31 3.59 -3.83
CA GLU A 33 4.06 4.30 -3.74
C GLU A 33 3.13 3.60 -2.77
N LEU A 34 2.87 2.29 -2.90
CA LEU A 34 2.03 1.53 -1.98
C LEU A 34 2.45 1.69 -0.51
N LEU A 35 3.75 1.63 -0.22
CA LEU A 35 4.28 1.90 1.12
C LEU A 35 4.01 3.34 1.59
N ARG A 36 4.03 4.32 0.69
CA ARG A 36 3.65 5.71 1.01
C ARG A 36 2.20 5.78 1.47
N TRP A 37 1.27 5.09 0.79
CA TRP A 37 -0.14 5.05 1.17
C TRP A 37 -0.35 4.40 2.53
N ILE A 38 0.32 3.26 2.77
CA ILE A 38 0.28 2.54 4.05
C ILE A 38 0.80 3.44 5.19
N ARG A 39 1.98 4.06 5.01
CA ARG A 39 2.59 4.97 6.00
C ARG A 39 1.74 6.20 6.27
N ALA A 40 1.12 6.76 5.23
CA ALA A 40 0.24 7.92 5.35
C ALA A 40 -1.06 7.62 6.14
N ARG A 41 -1.33 6.35 6.46
CA ARG A 41 -2.47 5.90 7.26
C ARG A 41 -2.05 5.17 8.52
N GLU A 42 -0.86 5.45 9.03
CA GLU A 42 -0.33 4.84 10.25
C GLU A 42 -0.37 3.31 10.18
N ASN A 43 -0.06 2.76 8.99
CA ASN A 43 -0.06 1.32 8.71
C ASN A 43 -1.45 0.65 8.77
N ASN A 44 -2.53 1.43 8.72
CA ASN A 44 -3.90 0.91 8.66
C ASN A 44 -4.32 0.60 7.20
N LEU A 45 -4.35 -0.69 6.86
CA LEU A 45 -4.69 -1.16 5.52
C LEU A 45 -6.12 -0.79 5.08
N ASP A 46 -7.10 -0.85 5.99
CA ASP A 46 -8.50 -0.53 5.65
C ASP A 46 -8.69 0.95 5.30
N GLN A 47 -7.92 1.84 5.92
CA GLN A 47 -7.93 3.26 5.59
C GLN A 47 -7.16 3.57 4.31
N ALA A 48 -6.04 2.87 4.07
CA ALA A 48 -5.27 3.00 2.85
C ALA A 48 -6.07 2.53 1.63
N GLU A 49 -6.78 1.41 1.77
CA GLU A 49 -7.64 0.82 0.74
C GLU A 49 -8.82 1.73 0.41
N ARG A 50 -9.52 2.22 1.44
CA ARG A 50 -10.64 3.16 1.27
C ARG A 50 -10.23 4.45 0.55
N MET A 51 -8.98 4.88 0.66
CA MET A 51 -8.50 6.06 -0.03
C MET A 51 -8.34 5.82 -1.53
N LEU A 52 -7.80 4.67 -1.92
CA LEU A 52 -7.55 4.34 -3.34
C LEU A 52 -8.82 3.90 -4.08
N ARG A 53 -9.82 3.38 -3.35
CA ARG A 53 -11.12 2.98 -3.91
C ARG A 53 -12.10 4.15 -4.11
N ARG A 54 -11.73 5.38 -3.75
CA ARG A 54 -12.60 6.54 -3.83
C ARG A 54 -12.36 7.33 -5.10
#